data_AF-A0A811M629-F1
#
_entry.id   AF-A0A811M629-F1
#
_cell.length_a   1.000
_cell.length_b   1.000
_cell.length_c   1.000
_cell.angle_alpha   90.00
_cell.angle_beta   90.00
_cell.angle_gamma   90.00
#
_symmetry.space_group_name_H-M   'P 1'
#
loop_
_entity.id
_entity.type
_entity.pdbx_description
1 polymer ?
#
loop_
_entity_poly.entity_id
_entity_poly.type
_entity_poly.pdbx_seq_one_letter_code
_entity_poly.pdbx_strand_id
1 'polypeptide(L)'
;MDMGVESQRELTAAPAAGTGTESRPPGGSGRKHLSSIANHVLRQCSLTLDRSVNDLVADCELGLKTAAVGNYSRKLVEFCSLQALQIIASHDIGEKISDGSLSRFTFDMMLAWETPTPSDQQVTMESIAKEREDRKEPLGENEAVMGDETSLFYSDIMPLLVNEEPTVGEEAYVWFGSVFPLACDVVNARFTFEALTATTANRLHYPAYDRFLKEMDKSFKFFQDLPAPTGIEFAEDEFILHMEGTAGTQRVVRHIGSTSWPGRVTLTNKALYFEASGKNSYEAAIKVDLSDTRIEHQISTVSSGPFGVPLFDKAIVFESL
;
A
#
# COMPACT_ATOMS: atom_id res chain seq x y z
N MET A 1 -68.24 -48.41 -11.13
CA MET A 1 -69.51 -48.08 -11.79
C MET A 1 -70.42 -47.49 -10.72
N ASP A 2 -71.09 -46.40 -11.08
CA ASP A 2 -71.84 -45.41 -10.28
C ASP A 2 -71.02 -44.50 -9.35
N MET A 3 -70.79 -43.21 -9.65
CA MET A 3 -71.65 -42.04 -10.00
C MET A 3 -72.33 -41.43 -8.77
N GLY A 4 -71.79 -40.33 -8.22
CA GLY A 4 -72.42 -38.99 -8.20
C GLY A 4 -73.15 -38.77 -6.87
N VAL A 5 -73.16 -37.62 -6.18
CA VAL A 5 -73.38 -36.23 -6.59
C VAL A 5 -72.93 -35.28 -5.46
N GLU A 6 -72.54 -34.07 -5.85
CA GLU A 6 -72.18 -32.86 -5.10
C GLU A 6 -73.15 -32.45 -3.96
N SER A 7 -72.66 -31.70 -2.97
CA SER A 7 -73.12 -30.31 -2.76
C SER A 7 -72.39 -29.57 -1.62
N GLN A 8 -71.97 -28.35 -1.97
CA GLN A 8 -71.91 -27.11 -1.19
C GLN A 8 -70.80 -26.81 -0.16
N ARG A 9 -70.12 -25.70 -0.48
CA ARG A 9 -69.24 -24.85 0.30
C ARG A 9 -69.99 -24.18 1.45
N GLU A 10 -69.35 -24.11 2.61
CA GLU A 10 -69.51 -22.99 3.55
C GLU A 10 -68.14 -22.51 4.00
N LEU A 11 -67.84 -21.24 3.70
CA LEU A 11 -66.73 -20.50 4.28
C LEU A 11 -67.01 -20.30 5.76
N THR A 12 -66.09 -20.72 6.63
CA THR A 12 -66.03 -20.23 8.01
C THR A 12 -64.61 -19.76 8.33
N ALA A 13 -64.56 -18.60 8.96
CA ALA A 13 -63.40 -17.75 9.19
C ALA A 13 -62.40 -18.37 10.17
N ALA A 14 -61.10 -18.24 9.87
CA ALA A 14 -60.03 -18.50 10.83
C ALA A 14 -59.84 -17.30 11.78
N PRO A 15 -59.52 -17.54 13.07
CA PRO A 15 -59.40 -16.50 14.07
C PRO A 15 -58.05 -15.77 14.03
N ALA A 16 -58.06 -14.60 14.65
CA ALA A 16 -57.04 -13.57 14.63
C ALA A 16 -55.75 -13.89 15.42
N ALA A 17 -54.69 -13.25 14.95
CA ALA A 17 -53.61 -12.59 15.72
C ALA A 17 -52.83 -13.42 16.75
N GLY A 18 -51.76 -14.06 16.26
CA GLY A 18 -50.54 -14.29 17.04
C GLY A 18 -49.53 -13.18 16.75
N THR A 19 -49.22 -12.36 17.74
CA THR A 19 -48.19 -11.33 17.72
C THR A 19 -46.81 -11.95 17.58
N GLY A 20 -46.31 -12.06 16.34
CA GLY A 20 -44.90 -12.23 16.07
C GLY A 20 -44.21 -10.88 16.22
N THR A 21 -43.55 -10.65 17.34
CA THR A 21 -42.51 -9.62 17.45
C THR A 21 -41.38 -9.99 16.50
N GLU A 22 -41.47 -9.50 15.26
CA GLU A 22 -40.33 -9.35 14.38
C GLU A 22 -39.36 -8.38 15.05
N SER A 23 -38.36 -8.93 15.75
CA SER A 23 -37.18 -8.19 16.14
C SER A 23 -36.46 -7.76 14.87
N ARG A 24 -36.74 -6.54 14.42
CA ARG A 24 -35.87 -5.79 13.50
C ARG A 24 -34.43 -5.91 14.03
N PRO A 25 -33.43 -6.25 13.21
CA PRO A 25 -32.05 -6.16 13.66
C PRO A 25 -31.80 -4.70 14.04
N PRO A 26 -31.07 -4.41 15.13
CA PRO A 26 -30.75 -3.04 15.48
C PRO A 26 -29.87 -2.49 14.35
N GLY A 27 -30.48 -1.67 13.50
CA GLY A 27 -29.74 -0.87 12.53
C GLY A 27 -28.71 -0.06 13.30
N GLY A 28 -27.45 -0.43 13.17
CA GLY A 28 -26.36 0.22 13.89
C GLY A 28 -26.29 1.68 13.52
N SER A 29 -26.90 2.55 14.33
CA SER A 29 -26.71 3.99 14.25
C SER A 29 -25.22 4.24 14.46
N GLY A 30 -24.56 4.89 13.48
CA GLY A 30 -23.15 5.26 13.61
C GLY A 30 -22.91 6.08 14.88
N ARG A 31 -21.70 5.99 15.43
CA ARG A 31 -21.31 6.75 16.61
C ARG A 31 -21.20 8.23 16.23
N LYS A 32 -22.01 9.06 16.89
CA LYS A 32 -22.13 10.50 16.59
C LYS A 32 -20.85 11.30 16.80
N HIS A 33 -19.94 10.82 17.65
CA HIS A 33 -18.65 11.46 17.90
C HIS A 33 -17.57 11.08 16.87
N LEU A 34 -17.86 10.13 15.98
CA LEU A 34 -16.97 9.71 14.90
C LEU A 34 -17.44 10.32 13.57
N SER A 35 -16.48 10.65 12.72
CA SER A 35 -16.75 11.03 11.33
C SER A 35 -17.47 9.92 10.55
N SER A 36 -18.00 10.24 9.37
CA SER A 36 -18.65 9.21 8.53
C SER A 36 -17.65 8.14 8.09
N ILE A 37 -16.42 8.56 7.77
CA ILE A 37 -15.34 7.67 7.35
C ILE A 37 -14.83 6.80 8.51
N ALA A 38 -14.68 7.35 9.72
CA ALA A 38 -14.30 6.56 10.89
C ALA A 38 -15.37 5.51 11.23
N ASN A 39 -16.66 5.86 11.15
CA ASN A 39 -17.74 4.89 11.30
C ASN A 39 -17.70 3.80 10.22
N HIS A 40 -17.35 4.14 8.99
CA HIS A 40 -17.19 3.18 7.91
C HIS A 40 -16.05 2.20 8.19
N VAL A 41 -14.87 2.70 8.56
CA VAL A 41 -13.69 1.89 8.90
C VAL A 41 -13.98 0.94 10.05
N LEU A 42 -14.64 1.40 11.12
CA LEU A 42 -15.00 0.54 12.25
C LEU A 42 -15.93 -0.61 11.84
N ARG A 43 -16.87 -0.36 10.92
CA ARG A 43 -17.74 -1.42 10.37
C ARG A 43 -16.95 -2.39 9.52
N GLN A 44 -16.05 -1.92 8.67
CA GLN A 44 -15.19 -2.80 7.87
C GLN A 44 -14.24 -3.64 8.75
N CYS A 45 -13.69 -3.06 9.81
CA CYS A 45 -12.90 -3.79 10.81
C CYS A 45 -13.74 -4.88 11.49
N SER A 46 -14.97 -4.54 11.89
CA SER A 46 -15.93 -5.48 12.48
C SER A 46 -16.25 -6.65 11.56
N LEU A 47 -16.46 -6.39 10.26
CA LEU A 47 -16.68 -7.44 9.26
C LEU A 47 -15.43 -8.32 9.06
N THR A 48 -14.25 -7.70 9.01
CA THR A 48 -12.96 -8.39 8.82
C THR A 48 -12.64 -9.31 10.00
N LEU A 49 -12.97 -8.89 11.21
CA LEU A 49 -12.67 -9.60 12.45
C LEU A 49 -13.76 -10.61 12.85
N ASP A 50 -14.91 -10.63 12.16
CA ASP A 50 -16.12 -11.35 12.57
C ASP A 50 -16.52 -11.06 14.03
N ARG A 51 -16.48 -9.78 14.42
CA ARG A 51 -16.84 -9.31 15.77
C ARG A 51 -17.76 -8.11 15.69
N SER A 52 -18.60 -7.88 16.69
CA SER A 52 -19.44 -6.69 16.69
C SER A 52 -18.61 -5.42 16.92
N VAL A 53 -19.03 -4.29 16.32
CA VAL A 53 -18.38 -3.00 16.57
C VAL A 53 -18.38 -2.63 18.06
N ASN A 54 -19.39 -3.08 18.81
CA ASN A 54 -19.47 -2.80 20.25
C ASN A 54 -18.42 -3.56 21.04
N ASP A 55 -18.12 -4.80 20.67
CA ASP A 55 -17.08 -5.60 21.32
C ASP A 55 -15.70 -4.99 21.06
N LEU A 56 -15.43 -4.55 19.83
CA LEU A 56 -14.17 -3.88 19.48
C LEU A 56 -13.96 -2.59 20.28
N VAL A 57 -15.03 -1.82 20.49
CA VAL A 57 -14.98 -0.59 21.28
C VAL A 57 -14.77 -0.89 22.75
N ALA A 58 -15.44 -1.90 23.30
CA ALA A 58 -15.27 -2.32 24.69
C ALA A 58 -13.82 -2.76 24.96
N ASP A 59 -13.23 -3.54 24.06
CA ASP A 59 -11.83 -3.97 24.15
C ASP A 59 -10.86 -2.77 24.07
N CYS A 60 -11.10 -1.85 23.14
CA CYS A 60 -10.32 -0.62 23.02
C CYS A 60 -10.37 0.20 24.32
N GLU A 61 -11.58 0.43 24.85
CA GLU A 61 -11.80 1.19 26.08
C GLU A 61 -11.17 0.54 27.31
N LEU A 62 -11.14 -0.80 27.38
CA LEU A 62 -10.44 -1.51 28.42
C LEU A 62 -8.94 -1.20 28.39
N GLY A 63 -8.34 -1.17 27.20
CA GLY A 63 -6.95 -0.75 27.00
C GLY A 63 -6.73 0.73 27.36
N LEU A 64 -7.62 1.63 26.92
CA LEU A 64 -7.47 3.08 27.10
C LEU A 64 -7.65 3.54 28.55
N LYS A 65 -8.44 2.84 29.39
CA LYS A 65 -8.62 3.17 30.81
C LYS A 65 -7.32 3.21 31.64
N THR A 66 -6.24 2.67 31.08
CA THR A 66 -4.90 2.69 31.69
C THR A 66 -4.05 3.92 31.33
N ALA A 67 -4.55 4.81 30.46
CA ALA A 67 -3.82 5.98 29.97
C ALA A 67 -4.68 7.27 30.05
N ALA A 68 -4.05 8.42 30.31
CA ALA A 68 -4.69 9.73 30.18
C ALA A 68 -4.70 10.13 28.70
N VAL A 69 -5.81 9.92 28.00
CA VAL A 69 -5.83 9.98 26.52
C VAL A 69 -6.64 11.18 26.01
N GLY A 70 -5.94 12.15 25.42
CA GLY A 70 -6.50 13.01 24.38
C GLY A 70 -6.68 12.23 23.07
N ASN A 71 -7.66 12.61 22.25
CA ASN A 71 -7.94 12.00 20.93
C ASN A 71 -8.52 10.57 20.96
N TYR A 72 -9.54 10.31 21.80
CA TYR A 72 -10.26 9.02 21.87
C TYR A 72 -10.66 8.50 20.48
N SER A 73 -11.30 9.32 19.64
CA SER A 73 -11.77 8.90 18.31
C SER A 73 -10.64 8.40 17.43
N ARG A 74 -9.47 9.07 17.46
CA ARG A 74 -8.28 8.64 16.71
C ARG A 74 -7.73 7.32 17.26
N LYS A 75 -7.60 7.20 18.58
CA LYS A 75 -7.13 5.95 19.22
C LYS A 75 -8.02 4.76 18.95
N LEU A 76 -9.34 4.98 18.86
CA LEU A 76 -10.28 3.93 18.47
C LEU A 76 -10.05 3.49 17.02
N VAL A 77 -9.86 4.42 16.08
CA VAL A 77 -9.51 4.09 14.69
C VAL A 77 -8.19 3.32 14.63
N GLU A 78 -7.15 3.76 15.35
CA GLU A 78 -5.87 3.07 15.42
C GLU A 78 -6.03 1.62 15.90
N PHE A 79 -6.73 1.42 17.03
CA PHE A 79 -6.94 0.11 17.61
C PHE A 79 -7.69 -0.83 16.65
N CYS A 80 -8.81 -0.37 16.08
CA CYS A 80 -9.59 -1.19 15.15
C CYS A 80 -8.81 -1.51 13.87
N SER A 81 -8.06 -0.53 13.33
CA SER A 81 -7.24 -0.72 12.13
C SER A 81 -6.15 -1.77 12.36
N LEU A 82 -5.43 -1.68 13.48
CA LEU A 82 -4.39 -2.64 13.86
C LEU A 82 -4.94 -4.08 13.95
N GLN A 83 -6.10 -4.25 14.59
CA GLN A 83 -6.74 -5.57 14.71
C GLN A 83 -7.13 -6.13 13.34
N ALA A 84 -7.73 -5.31 12.47
CA ALA A 84 -8.13 -5.73 11.13
C ALA A 84 -6.93 -6.06 10.23
N LEU A 85 -5.85 -5.27 10.30
CA LEU A 85 -4.63 -5.47 9.51
C LEU A 85 -3.97 -6.83 9.79
N GLN A 86 -3.98 -7.30 11.04
CA GLN A 86 -3.44 -8.62 11.40
C GLN A 86 -4.12 -9.76 10.64
N ILE A 87 -5.44 -9.67 10.45
CA ILE A 87 -6.20 -10.67 9.69
C ILE A 87 -5.93 -10.51 8.20
N ILE A 88 -5.95 -9.28 7.70
CA ILE A 88 -5.81 -9.02 6.26
C ILE A 88 -4.42 -9.39 5.74
N ALA A 89 -3.37 -9.16 6.52
CA ALA A 89 -2.00 -9.48 6.15
C ALA A 89 -1.70 -10.99 6.12
N SER A 90 -2.58 -11.82 6.69
CA SER A 90 -2.29 -13.25 6.87
C SER A 90 -2.61 -14.15 5.67
N HIS A 91 -3.58 -13.76 4.82
CA HIS A 91 -4.05 -14.58 3.69
C HIS A 91 -4.45 -13.72 2.49
N ASP A 92 -4.12 -14.22 1.28
CA ASP A 92 -4.57 -13.74 -0.04
C ASP A 92 -4.32 -12.25 -0.30
N ILE A 93 -3.22 -11.73 0.25
CA ILE A 93 -2.90 -10.30 0.15
C ILE A 93 -2.74 -9.84 -1.30
N GLY A 94 -2.15 -10.67 -2.16
CA GLY A 94 -1.98 -10.38 -3.59
C GLY A 94 -3.30 -10.29 -4.35
N GLU A 95 -4.30 -11.13 -4.01
CA GLU A 95 -5.64 -11.04 -4.61
C GLU A 95 -6.33 -9.74 -4.19
N LYS A 96 -6.25 -9.38 -2.91
CA LYS A 96 -6.83 -8.15 -2.35
C LYS A 96 -6.15 -6.87 -2.85
N ILE A 97 -4.88 -6.95 -3.24
CA ILE A 97 -4.20 -5.85 -3.94
C ILE A 97 -4.74 -5.76 -5.37
N SER A 98 -4.88 -6.89 -6.06
CA SER A 98 -5.32 -6.91 -7.46
C SER A 98 -6.74 -6.35 -7.66
N ASP A 99 -7.67 -6.69 -6.77
CA ASP A 99 -9.07 -6.22 -6.82
C ASP A 99 -9.28 -4.82 -6.21
N GLY A 100 -8.25 -4.25 -5.58
CA GLY A 100 -8.27 -2.93 -4.95
C GLY A 100 -8.99 -2.88 -3.59
N SER A 101 -9.42 -4.02 -3.05
CA SER A 101 -10.08 -4.08 -1.74
C SER A 101 -9.12 -3.71 -0.61
N LEU A 102 -7.86 -4.18 -0.67
CA LEU A 102 -6.83 -3.81 0.30
C LEU A 102 -6.51 -2.33 0.22
N SER A 103 -6.27 -1.81 -1.00
CA SER A 103 -5.89 -0.41 -1.19
C SER A 103 -7.01 0.52 -0.74
N ARG A 104 -8.28 0.21 -1.06
CA ARG A 104 -9.42 1.03 -0.62
C ARG A 104 -9.54 1.04 0.89
N PHE A 105 -9.50 -0.14 1.52
CA PHE A 105 -9.71 -0.24 2.96
C PHE A 105 -8.57 0.43 3.74
N THR A 106 -7.32 0.23 3.33
CA THR A 106 -6.17 0.87 3.99
C THR A 106 -6.11 2.37 3.74
N PHE A 107 -6.57 2.85 2.58
CA PHE A 107 -6.72 4.29 2.34
C PHE A 107 -7.81 4.90 3.23
N ASP A 108 -8.94 4.21 3.43
CA ASP A 108 -9.99 4.64 4.34
C ASP A 108 -9.52 4.69 5.80
N MET A 109 -8.65 3.76 6.23
CA MET A 109 -8.02 3.81 7.55
C MET A 109 -7.20 5.10 7.74
N MET A 110 -6.40 5.48 6.73
CA MET A 110 -5.62 6.73 6.76
C MET A 110 -6.54 7.96 6.84
N LEU A 111 -7.59 8.02 6.01
CA LEU A 111 -8.57 9.11 6.05
C LEU A 111 -9.30 9.21 7.41
N ALA A 112 -9.70 8.06 7.97
CA ALA A 112 -10.35 8.00 9.27
C ALA A 112 -9.43 8.41 10.43
N TRP A 113 -8.13 8.14 10.30
CA TRP A 113 -7.14 8.56 11.28
C TRP A 113 -6.87 10.08 11.24
N GLU A 114 -6.84 10.64 10.03
CA GLU A 114 -6.67 12.08 9.78
C GLU A 114 -7.89 12.88 10.24
N THR A 115 -9.10 12.39 9.92
CA THR A 115 -10.39 13.04 10.23
C THR A 115 -11.29 12.16 11.11
N PRO A 116 -10.89 11.89 12.38
CA PRO A 116 -11.60 10.93 13.23
C PRO A 116 -12.93 11.47 13.76
N THR A 117 -13.10 12.79 13.86
CA THR A 117 -14.34 13.43 14.33
C THR A 117 -15.08 14.18 13.21
N PRO A 118 -16.39 14.45 13.36
CA PRO A 118 -17.14 15.25 12.39
C PRO A 118 -16.58 16.66 12.21
N SER A 119 -16.03 17.26 13.27
CA SER A 119 -15.42 18.58 13.21
C SER A 119 -14.17 18.60 12.33
N ASP A 120 -13.31 17.58 12.47
CA ASP A 120 -12.10 17.43 11.63
C ASP A 120 -12.50 17.27 10.16
N GLN A 121 -13.49 16.42 9.90
CA GLN A 121 -14.02 16.20 8.56
C GLN A 121 -14.58 17.49 7.94
N GLN A 122 -15.30 18.30 8.72
CA GLN A 122 -15.86 19.56 8.26
C GLN A 122 -14.77 20.58 7.91
N VAL A 123 -13.72 20.71 8.74
CA VAL A 123 -12.59 21.60 8.47
C VAL A 123 -11.90 21.23 7.15
N THR A 124 -11.66 19.94 6.91
CA THR A 124 -11.06 19.46 5.66
C THR A 124 -11.95 19.73 4.45
N MET A 125 -13.28 19.57 4.58
CA MET A 125 -14.20 19.89 3.48
C MET A 125 -14.24 21.41 3.19
N GLU A 126 -14.20 22.24 4.22
CA GLU A 126 -14.17 23.70 4.08
C GLU A 126 -12.87 24.18 3.43
N SER A 127 -11.72 23.61 3.78
CA SER A 127 -10.45 23.95 3.13
C SER A 127 -10.43 23.57 1.64
N ILE A 128 -10.93 22.39 1.29
CA ILE A 128 -11.06 21.96 -0.12
C ILE A 128 -12.01 22.88 -0.88
N ALA A 129 -13.14 23.25 -0.27
CA ALA A 129 -14.11 24.16 -0.88
C ALA A 129 -13.52 25.57 -1.12
N LYS A 130 -12.68 26.05 -0.20
CA LYS A 130 -11.97 27.33 -0.34
C LYS A 130 -10.92 27.28 -1.46
N GLU A 131 -10.08 26.24 -1.52
CA GLU A 131 -9.12 26.07 -2.61
C GLU A 131 -9.79 26.05 -3.99
N ARG A 132 -11.00 25.50 -4.08
CA ARG A 132 -11.81 25.54 -5.31
C ARG A 132 -12.26 26.95 -5.68
N GLU A 133 -12.64 27.76 -4.70
CA GLU A 133 -13.04 29.16 -4.94
C GLU A 133 -11.84 29.97 -5.44
N ASP A 134 -10.69 29.81 -4.78
CA ASP A 134 -9.43 30.47 -5.16
C ASP A 134 -8.94 30.05 -6.57
N ARG A 135 -9.10 28.78 -6.96
CA ARG A 135 -8.76 28.29 -8.32
C ARG A 135 -9.68 28.78 -9.43
N LYS A 136 -10.86 29.34 -9.11
CA LYS A 136 -11.80 29.88 -10.11
C LYS A 136 -11.55 31.34 -10.45
N GLU A 137 -10.69 32.03 -9.71
CA GLU A 137 -10.18 33.33 -10.13
C GLU A 137 -9.27 33.14 -11.34
N PRO A 138 -9.41 33.93 -12.42
CA PRO A 138 -8.66 33.71 -13.64
C PRO A 138 -7.17 33.98 -13.39
N LEU A 139 -6.37 32.92 -13.40
CA LEU A 139 -4.92 33.02 -13.51
C LEU A 139 -4.60 33.75 -14.82
N GLY A 140 -3.86 34.86 -14.72
CA GLY A 140 -3.44 35.63 -15.88
C GLY A 140 -2.64 34.77 -16.86
N GLU A 141 -2.70 35.12 -18.15
CA GLU A 141 -2.25 34.36 -19.33
C GLU A 141 -0.78 33.86 -19.35
N ASN A 142 0.00 34.03 -18.28
CA ASN A 142 1.44 33.75 -18.24
C ASN A 142 1.88 32.58 -17.35
N GLU A 143 0.97 31.79 -16.77
CA GLU A 143 1.33 30.61 -15.95
C GLU A 143 1.12 29.26 -16.66
N ALA A 144 1.04 29.27 -18.00
CA ALA A 144 1.23 28.07 -18.80
C ALA A 144 2.72 27.71 -18.87
N VAL A 145 3.35 27.46 -17.72
CA VAL A 145 4.59 26.68 -17.65
C VAL A 145 4.24 25.38 -16.93
N MET A 146 3.47 24.53 -17.63
CA MET A 146 3.50 23.09 -17.38
C MET A 146 4.91 22.63 -17.73
N GLY A 147 5.82 22.74 -16.76
CA GLY A 147 7.19 22.30 -16.89
C GLY A 147 7.23 20.81 -17.22
N ASP A 148 8.20 20.46 -18.05
CA ASP A 148 8.61 19.16 -18.58
C ASP A 148 8.99 18.10 -17.49
N GLU A 149 8.50 18.28 -16.26
CA GLU A 149 8.88 17.58 -15.02
C GLU A 149 7.67 16.81 -14.42
N THR A 150 6.60 16.58 -15.19
CA THR A 150 5.50 15.74 -14.70
C THR A 150 5.95 14.28 -14.74
N SER A 151 6.18 13.67 -13.58
CA SER A 151 6.52 12.25 -13.48
C SER A 151 5.57 11.40 -14.32
N LEU A 152 6.11 10.47 -15.13
CA LEU A 152 5.34 9.51 -15.92
C LEU A 152 4.33 8.72 -15.07
N PHE A 153 4.64 8.56 -13.78
CA PHE A 153 3.72 7.94 -12.83
C PHE A 153 2.39 8.69 -12.74
N TYR A 154 2.43 10.02 -12.77
CA TYR A 154 1.26 10.89 -12.62
C TYR A 154 0.63 11.32 -13.95
N SER A 155 1.37 11.33 -15.06
CA SER A 155 0.79 11.64 -16.37
C SER A 155 -0.41 10.74 -16.72
N ASP A 156 -0.32 9.45 -16.38
CA ASP A 156 -1.39 8.49 -16.67
C ASP A 156 -2.55 8.56 -15.66
N ILE A 157 -2.29 9.08 -14.46
CA ILE A 157 -3.27 9.12 -13.35
C ILE A 157 -3.98 10.48 -13.30
N MET A 158 -3.38 11.55 -13.82
CA MET A 158 -3.94 12.91 -13.87
C MET A 158 -5.42 12.95 -14.29
N PRO A 159 -5.87 12.21 -15.33
CA PRO A 159 -7.31 12.17 -15.68
C PRO A 159 -8.21 11.57 -14.59
N LEU A 160 -7.69 10.68 -13.74
CA LEU A 160 -8.39 10.06 -12.62
C LEU A 160 -8.40 10.96 -11.36
N LEU A 161 -7.52 11.96 -11.31
CA LEU A 161 -7.45 12.94 -10.22
C LEU A 161 -8.49 14.07 -10.35
N VAL A 162 -9.30 14.04 -11.41
CA VAL A 162 -10.38 15.01 -11.65
C VAL A 162 -11.53 14.84 -10.65
N ASN A 163 -11.64 13.68 -10.02
CA ASN A 163 -12.63 13.43 -8.98
C ASN A 163 -12.17 14.02 -7.64
N GLU A 164 -13.01 14.86 -7.04
CA GLU A 164 -12.81 15.51 -5.73
C GLU A 164 -12.93 14.52 -4.55
N GLU A 165 -12.32 13.34 -4.67
CA GLU A 165 -12.26 12.37 -3.59
C GLU A 165 -11.38 12.89 -2.44
N PRO A 166 -11.68 12.51 -1.18
CA PRO A 166 -10.82 12.83 -0.04
C PRO A 166 -9.39 12.32 -0.27
N THR A 167 -8.41 13.16 0.06
CA THR A 167 -6.99 12.85 -0.06
C THR A 167 -6.34 12.67 1.30
N VAL A 168 -5.26 11.90 1.35
CA VAL A 168 -4.52 11.62 2.58
C VAL A 168 -3.32 12.57 2.68
N GLY A 169 -3.08 13.11 3.87
CA GLY A 169 -1.92 13.92 4.21
C GLY A 169 -0.74 13.10 4.73
N GLU A 170 0.42 13.76 4.82
CA GLU A 170 1.70 13.13 5.19
C GLU A 170 1.63 12.41 6.54
N GLU A 171 1.13 13.07 7.58
CA GLU A 171 1.10 12.52 8.95
C GLU A 171 0.29 11.22 9.05
N ALA A 172 -0.82 11.13 8.31
CA ALA A 172 -1.63 9.91 8.27
C ALA A 172 -0.91 8.79 7.50
N TYR A 173 -0.22 9.13 6.40
CA TYR A 173 0.58 8.15 5.67
C TYR A 173 1.78 7.64 6.49
N VAL A 174 2.50 8.53 7.17
CA VAL A 174 3.62 8.18 8.05
C VAL A 174 3.17 7.35 9.25
N TRP A 175 2.05 7.71 9.87
CA TRP A 175 1.42 6.86 10.88
C TRP A 175 1.13 5.46 10.32
N PHE A 176 0.56 5.39 9.12
CA PHE A 176 0.20 4.12 8.52
C PHE A 176 1.42 3.23 8.23
N GLY A 177 2.54 3.82 7.77
CA GLY A 177 3.81 3.12 7.61
C GLY A 177 4.37 2.50 8.90
N SER A 178 3.97 3.01 10.08
CA SER A 178 4.34 2.41 11.36
C SER A 178 3.53 1.18 11.75
N VAL A 179 2.36 0.98 11.14
CA VAL A 179 1.45 -0.11 11.47
C VAL A 179 1.28 -1.13 10.36
N PHE A 180 1.63 -0.79 9.12
CA PHE A 180 1.51 -1.66 7.96
C PHE A 180 2.73 -1.56 7.03
N PRO A 181 3.80 -2.33 7.28
CA PRO A 181 5.09 -2.23 6.60
C PRO A 181 5.09 -2.72 5.14
N LEU A 182 3.91 -3.00 4.56
CA LEU A 182 3.75 -3.32 3.15
C LEU A 182 3.66 -2.05 2.29
N ALA A 183 2.99 -1.01 2.77
CA ALA A 183 2.81 0.23 2.01
C ALA A 183 4.07 1.11 2.07
N CYS A 184 4.70 1.19 3.24
CA CYS A 184 5.99 1.83 3.45
C CYS A 184 6.54 1.43 4.83
N ASP A 185 7.85 1.56 5.03
CA ASP A 185 8.47 1.43 6.35
C ASP A 185 8.56 2.79 7.06
N VAL A 186 8.69 2.78 8.39
CA VAL A 186 8.74 3.99 9.23
C VAL A 186 9.85 4.96 8.82
N VAL A 187 10.98 4.45 8.35
CA VAL A 187 12.15 5.28 8.02
C VAL A 187 11.95 5.97 6.66
N ASN A 188 11.36 5.27 5.70
CA ASN A 188 11.17 5.77 4.34
C ASN A 188 9.78 6.37 4.08
N ALA A 189 8.83 6.28 5.01
CA ALA A 189 7.44 6.70 4.79
C ALA A 189 7.31 8.13 4.25
N ARG A 190 8.11 9.08 4.77
CA ARG A 190 8.14 10.47 4.27
C ARG A 190 8.65 10.56 2.84
N PHE A 191 9.77 9.91 2.53
CA PHE A 191 10.35 9.92 1.18
C PHE A 191 9.41 9.26 0.18
N THR A 192 8.77 8.15 0.54
CA THR A 192 7.75 7.52 -0.30
C THR A 192 6.55 8.43 -0.50
N PHE A 193 6.08 9.11 0.55
CA PHE A 193 4.98 10.07 0.44
C PHE A 193 5.33 11.24 -0.50
N GLU A 194 6.50 11.84 -0.33
CA GLU A 194 6.98 12.93 -1.20
C GLU A 194 7.07 12.47 -2.66
N ALA A 195 7.66 11.30 -2.91
CA ALA A 195 7.73 10.73 -4.26
C ALA A 195 6.34 10.48 -4.86
N LEU A 196 5.40 9.99 -4.04
CA LEU A 196 4.02 9.75 -4.43
C LEU A 196 3.19 11.04 -4.50
N THR A 197 3.65 12.21 -4.09
CA THR A 197 2.80 13.42 -4.02
C THR A 197 3.44 14.69 -4.58
N ALA A 198 4.63 14.55 -5.19
CA ALA A 198 5.40 15.65 -5.76
C ALA A 198 4.60 16.56 -6.71
N THR A 199 3.68 15.98 -7.49
CA THR A 199 2.83 16.71 -8.46
C THR A 199 1.43 17.04 -7.94
N THR A 200 1.11 16.69 -6.70
CA THR A 200 -0.24 16.81 -6.10
C THR A 200 -0.25 17.64 -4.82
N ALA A 201 0.68 18.60 -4.70
CA ALA A 201 0.78 19.51 -3.57
C ALA A 201 0.80 18.78 -2.21
N ASN A 202 1.59 17.70 -2.10
CA ASN A 202 1.73 16.90 -0.88
C ASN A 202 0.41 16.29 -0.37
N ARG A 203 -0.51 15.96 -1.29
CA ARG A 203 -1.74 15.21 -1.00
C ARG A 203 -1.77 13.91 -1.78
N LEU A 204 -1.95 12.81 -1.07
CA LEU A 204 -2.03 11.48 -1.67
C LEU A 204 -3.47 11.18 -2.11
N HIS A 205 -3.65 10.94 -3.40
CA HIS A 205 -4.92 10.54 -3.99
C HIS A 205 -5.06 9.02 -4.05
N TYR A 206 -6.28 8.51 -3.91
CA TYR A 206 -6.55 7.06 -3.92
C TYR A 206 -6.03 6.34 -5.18
N PRO A 207 -6.24 6.85 -6.42
CA PRO A 207 -5.72 6.19 -7.62
C PRO A 207 -4.19 6.03 -7.62
N ALA A 208 -3.45 7.00 -7.06
CA ALA A 208 -2.00 6.91 -6.94
C ALA A 208 -1.58 5.83 -5.93
N TYR A 209 -2.26 5.78 -4.78
CA TYR A 209 -2.02 4.76 -3.76
C TYR A 209 -2.36 3.34 -4.26
N ASP A 210 -3.52 3.17 -4.90
CA ASP A 210 -3.94 1.88 -5.48
C ASP A 210 -2.96 1.40 -6.56
N ARG A 211 -2.56 2.28 -7.48
CA ARG A 211 -1.55 1.94 -8.50
C ARG A 211 -0.23 1.55 -7.87
N PHE A 212 0.23 2.31 -6.87
CA PHE A 212 1.48 2.04 -6.16
C PHE A 212 1.49 0.63 -5.55
N LEU A 213 0.45 0.25 -4.80
CA LEU A 213 0.37 -1.10 -4.22
C LEU A 213 0.34 -2.19 -5.31
N LYS A 214 -0.40 -1.96 -6.40
CA LYS A 214 -0.49 -2.90 -7.53
C LYS A 214 0.85 -3.07 -8.25
N GLU A 215 1.60 -2.00 -8.47
CA GLU A 215 2.93 -2.09 -9.08
C GLU A 215 3.95 -2.76 -8.15
N MET A 216 3.84 -2.57 -6.82
CA MET A 216 4.64 -3.32 -5.85
C MET A 216 4.35 -4.82 -5.90
N ASP A 217 3.07 -5.23 -5.89
CA ASP A 217 2.68 -6.65 -5.99
C ASP A 217 3.13 -7.29 -7.31
N LYS A 218 3.00 -6.57 -8.43
CA LYS A 218 3.53 -7.01 -9.73
C LYS A 218 5.04 -7.21 -9.71
N SER A 219 5.77 -6.24 -9.15
CA SER A 219 7.24 -6.29 -9.05
C SER A 219 7.68 -7.46 -8.17
N PHE A 220 7.01 -7.65 -7.04
CA PHE A 220 7.27 -8.77 -6.13
C PHE A 220 7.06 -10.13 -6.82
N LYS A 221 5.92 -10.33 -7.49
CA LYS A 221 5.64 -11.55 -8.27
C LYS A 221 6.69 -11.78 -9.36
N PHE A 222 7.07 -10.71 -10.08
CA PHE A 222 8.13 -10.78 -11.08
C PHE A 222 9.44 -11.30 -10.50
N PHE A 223 9.89 -10.79 -9.34
CA PHE A 223 11.13 -11.22 -8.70
C PHE A 223 11.06 -12.64 -8.13
N GLN A 224 9.88 -13.09 -7.67
CA GLN A 224 9.69 -14.47 -7.21
C GLN A 224 9.86 -15.51 -8.33
N ASP A 225 9.46 -15.15 -9.55
CA ASP A 225 9.55 -16.05 -10.71
C ASP A 225 10.96 -16.10 -11.32
N LEU A 226 11.90 -15.26 -10.85
CA LEU A 226 13.26 -15.24 -11.36
C LEU A 226 14.06 -16.45 -10.89
N PRO A 227 14.86 -17.06 -11.78
CA PRO A 227 15.71 -18.18 -11.41
C PRO A 227 16.88 -17.71 -10.53
N ALA A 228 17.36 -18.61 -9.66
CA ALA A 228 18.60 -18.41 -8.94
C ALA A 228 19.79 -18.20 -9.91
N PRO A 229 20.82 -17.44 -9.50
CA PRO A 229 22.04 -17.27 -10.28
C PRO A 229 22.70 -18.61 -10.64
N THR A 230 23.39 -18.64 -11.77
CA THR A 230 24.03 -19.84 -12.32
C THR A 230 24.98 -20.48 -11.31
N GLY A 231 24.70 -21.73 -10.93
CA GLY A 231 25.53 -22.50 -9.98
C GLY A 231 25.32 -22.14 -8.51
N ILE A 232 24.27 -21.38 -8.16
CA ILE A 232 23.93 -21.03 -6.79
C ILE A 232 22.62 -21.69 -6.39
N GLU A 233 22.62 -22.32 -5.23
CA GLU A 233 21.42 -22.72 -4.50
C GLU A 233 21.19 -21.70 -3.38
N PHE A 234 20.04 -21.05 -3.37
CA PHE A 234 19.67 -20.09 -2.34
C PHE A 234 19.43 -20.79 -1.00
N ALA A 235 19.71 -20.07 0.09
CA ALA A 235 19.21 -20.47 1.41
C ALA A 235 17.68 -20.41 1.44
N GLU A 236 17.04 -21.13 2.36
CA GLU A 236 15.57 -21.21 2.47
C GLU A 236 14.88 -19.84 2.60
N ASP A 237 15.58 -18.87 3.20
CA ASP A 237 15.13 -17.50 3.46
C ASP A 237 15.82 -16.46 2.56
N GLU A 238 16.50 -16.88 1.49
CA GLU A 238 17.12 -15.99 0.51
C GLU A 238 16.24 -15.79 -0.72
N PHE A 239 15.97 -14.53 -1.05
CA PHE A 239 15.12 -14.16 -2.18
C PHE A 239 15.65 -12.93 -2.90
N ILE A 240 15.28 -12.81 -4.18
CA ILE A 240 15.75 -11.74 -5.07
C ILE A 240 14.99 -10.45 -4.75
N LEU A 241 15.74 -9.38 -4.50
CA LEU A 241 15.23 -8.02 -4.33
C LEU A 241 15.26 -7.22 -5.64
N HIS A 242 16.28 -7.45 -6.47
CA HIS A 242 16.42 -6.77 -7.77
C HIS A 242 17.35 -7.53 -8.71
N MET A 243 17.17 -7.34 -10.02
CA MET A 243 18.06 -7.88 -11.06
C MET A 243 18.25 -6.88 -12.20
N GLU A 244 19.50 -6.63 -12.58
CA GLU A 244 19.89 -5.69 -13.63
C GLU A 244 20.92 -6.35 -14.58
N GLY A 245 21.02 -5.90 -15.83
CA GLY A 245 21.95 -6.47 -16.83
C GLY A 245 21.35 -7.58 -17.70
N THR A 246 20.03 -7.70 -17.72
CA THR A 246 19.27 -8.54 -18.66
C THR A 246 18.93 -7.80 -19.95
N ALA A 247 18.37 -8.48 -20.96
CA ALA A 247 18.02 -7.87 -22.24
C ALA A 247 17.00 -6.71 -22.13
N GLY A 248 16.18 -6.71 -21.06
CA GLY A 248 15.16 -5.69 -20.82
C GLY A 248 15.56 -4.61 -19.80
N THR A 249 16.78 -4.65 -19.27
CA THR A 249 17.25 -3.74 -18.20
C THR A 249 18.53 -3.02 -18.63
N GLN A 250 19.01 -2.07 -17.82
CA GLN A 250 20.26 -1.37 -18.07
C GLN A 250 21.43 -2.34 -18.04
N ARG A 251 22.46 -2.05 -18.85
CA ARG A 251 23.64 -2.91 -18.95
C ARG A 251 24.50 -2.76 -17.70
N VAL A 252 24.97 -3.89 -17.18
CA VAL A 252 25.91 -3.93 -16.07
C VAL A 252 27.26 -4.45 -16.54
N VAL A 253 28.33 -3.82 -16.05
CA VAL A 253 29.71 -4.20 -16.34
C VAL A 253 30.48 -4.25 -15.04
N ARG A 254 31.19 -5.35 -14.81
CA ARG A 254 32.14 -5.48 -13.72
C ARG A 254 33.55 -5.13 -14.21
N HIS A 255 34.27 -4.35 -13.41
CA HIS A 255 35.65 -3.97 -13.68
C HIS A 255 36.59 -4.57 -12.64
N ILE A 256 37.69 -5.19 -13.08
CA ILE A 256 38.82 -5.58 -12.23
C ILE A 256 40.11 -5.13 -12.92
N GLY A 257 40.80 -4.16 -12.34
CA GLY A 257 41.97 -3.53 -12.97
C GLY A 257 41.61 -2.98 -14.34
N SER A 258 42.30 -3.43 -15.39
CA SER A 258 42.02 -3.07 -16.79
C SER A 258 40.96 -3.94 -17.47
N THR A 259 40.49 -5.00 -16.82
CA THR A 259 39.59 -5.99 -17.42
C THR A 259 38.14 -5.64 -17.12
N SER A 260 37.28 -5.80 -18.13
CA SER A 260 35.85 -5.52 -18.02
C SER A 260 35.03 -6.73 -18.45
N TRP A 261 34.01 -7.08 -17.67
CA TRP A 261 33.11 -8.19 -17.96
C TRP A 261 31.68 -7.67 -18.00
N PRO A 262 31.00 -7.70 -19.17
CA PRO A 262 29.57 -7.48 -19.22
C PRO A 262 28.86 -8.64 -18.51
N GLY A 263 27.71 -8.37 -17.90
CA GLY A 263 26.98 -9.39 -17.18
C GLY A 263 25.67 -8.88 -16.60
N ARG A 264 25.14 -9.67 -15.68
CA ARG A 264 24.00 -9.29 -14.84
C ARG A 264 24.36 -9.30 -13.37
N VAL A 265 23.67 -8.48 -12.61
CA VAL A 265 23.75 -8.40 -11.16
C VAL A 265 22.41 -8.76 -10.55
N THR A 266 22.44 -9.61 -9.54
CA THR A 266 21.27 -10.01 -8.76
C THR A 266 21.52 -9.63 -7.30
N LEU A 267 20.65 -8.78 -6.75
CA LEU A 267 20.67 -8.42 -5.34
C LEU A 267 19.65 -9.28 -4.59
N THR A 268 20.07 -9.91 -3.50
CA THR A 268 19.20 -10.60 -2.56
C THR A 268 19.20 -9.90 -1.21
N ASN A 269 18.34 -10.35 -0.30
CA ASN A 269 18.37 -9.94 1.11
C ASN A 269 19.65 -10.37 1.86
N LYS A 270 20.53 -11.17 1.25
CA LYS A 270 21.76 -11.68 1.90
C LYS A 270 23.05 -11.38 1.14
N ALA A 271 23.00 -11.26 -0.18
CA ALA A 271 24.19 -11.20 -1.00
C ALA A 271 23.96 -10.45 -2.30
N LEU A 272 25.05 -10.02 -2.91
CA LEU A 272 25.11 -9.53 -4.28
C LEU A 272 25.77 -10.60 -5.15
N TYR A 273 25.13 -10.97 -6.25
CA TYR A 273 25.65 -11.92 -7.21
C TYR A 273 25.97 -11.23 -8.53
N PHE A 274 27.11 -11.55 -9.13
CA PHE A 274 27.46 -11.14 -10.49
C PHE A 274 27.68 -12.34 -11.39
N GLU A 275 27.02 -12.35 -12.55
CA GLU A 275 27.16 -13.37 -13.57
C GLU A 275 27.68 -12.76 -14.87
N ALA A 276 28.90 -13.13 -15.26
CA ALA A 276 29.48 -12.67 -16.52
C ALA A 276 28.72 -13.27 -17.72
N SER A 277 28.56 -12.48 -18.78
CA SER A 277 27.99 -12.96 -20.04
C SER A 277 28.99 -13.85 -20.76
N GLY A 278 28.70 -15.15 -20.83
CA GLY A 278 29.43 -16.10 -21.68
C GLY A 278 28.92 -16.09 -23.13
N LYS A 279 29.43 -17.02 -23.95
CA LYS A 279 29.09 -17.10 -25.38
C LYS A 279 27.62 -17.44 -25.64
N ASN A 280 27.06 -18.36 -24.85
CA ASN A 280 25.70 -18.89 -25.03
C ASN A 280 24.86 -18.87 -23.73
N SER A 281 25.50 -18.68 -22.58
CA SER A 281 24.87 -18.66 -21.25
C SER A 281 25.67 -17.76 -20.33
N TYR A 282 25.11 -17.44 -19.16
CA TYR A 282 25.86 -16.82 -18.09
C TYR A 282 26.91 -17.79 -17.51
N GLU A 283 28.01 -17.24 -17.04
CA GLU A 283 29.03 -17.97 -16.28
C GLU A 283 28.57 -18.18 -14.82
N ALA A 284 29.29 -19.01 -14.07
CA ALA A 284 29.00 -19.24 -12.66
C ALA A 284 29.02 -17.93 -11.86
N ALA A 285 28.03 -17.74 -10.99
CA ALA A 285 27.86 -16.50 -10.27
C ALA A 285 28.95 -16.29 -9.22
N ILE A 286 29.39 -15.04 -9.09
CA ILE A 286 30.31 -14.61 -8.05
C ILE A 286 29.49 -13.97 -6.95
N LYS A 287 29.60 -14.51 -5.74
CA LYS A 287 28.87 -14.07 -4.55
C LYS A 287 29.69 -13.05 -3.74
N VAL A 288 29.06 -11.95 -3.38
CA VAL A 288 29.53 -11.00 -2.35
C VAL A 288 28.54 -11.08 -1.20
N ASP A 289 28.97 -11.58 -0.04
CA ASP A 289 28.11 -11.73 1.12
C ASP A 289 27.88 -10.37 1.80
N LEU A 290 26.61 -9.99 1.97
CA LEU A 290 26.20 -8.75 2.64
C LEU A 290 25.77 -9.01 4.10
N SER A 291 25.57 -10.27 4.48
CA SER A 291 25.14 -10.67 5.82
C SER A 291 26.30 -10.88 6.79
N ASP A 292 27.52 -11.07 6.28
CA ASP A 292 28.70 -11.26 7.11
C ASP A 292 29.22 -9.94 7.68
N THR A 293 28.72 -9.62 8.87
CA THR A 293 29.15 -8.47 9.68
C THR A 293 30.61 -8.53 10.16
N ARG A 294 31.32 -9.65 9.93
CA ARG A 294 32.73 -9.81 10.32
C ARG A 294 33.70 -9.31 9.26
N ILE A 295 33.26 -9.22 8.00
CA ILE A 295 34.07 -8.70 6.91
C ILE A 295 33.75 -7.22 6.78
N GLU A 296 34.73 -6.37 7.10
CA GLU A 296 34.63 -4.94 6.86
C GLU A 296 34.71 -4.71 5.34
N HIS A 297 33.55 -4.79 4.66
CA HIS A 297 33.45 -4.39 3.27
C HIS A 297 33.33 -2.88 3.20
N GLN A 298 34.33 -2.19 2.65
CA GLN A 298 34.20 -0.78 2.33
C GLN A 298 33.45 -0.65 1.01
N ILE A 299 32.21 -0.16 1.08
CA ILE A 299 31.38 0.14 -0.09
C ILE A 299 31.50 1.63 -0.36
N SER A 300 31.98 1.99 -1.55
CA SER A 300 32.03 3.39 -1.99
C SER A 300 31.40 3.57 -3.36
N THR A 301 30.74 4.70 -3.55
CA THR A 301 30.31 5.13 -4.88
C THR A 301 31.48 5.79 -5.58
N VAL A 302 31.74 5.37 -6.81
CA VAL A 302 32.81 5.94 -7.63
C VAL A 302 32.27 6.22 -9.02
N SER A 303 32.98 7.09 -9.73
CA SER A 303 32.80 7.16 -11.17
C SER A 303 33.74 6.16 -11.83
N SER A 304 33.21 5.32 -12.73
CA SER A 304 33.97 4.30 -13.44
C SER A 304 33.58 4.25 -14.91
N GLY A 305 34.42 3.64 -15.73
CA GLY A 305 34.31 3.61 -17.18
C GLY A 305 35.38 2.71 -17.76
N PRO A 306 35.41 2.53 -19.09
CA PRO A 306 36.43 1.72 -19.75
C PRO A 306 37.82 2.15 -19.30
N PHE A 307 38.65 1.19 -18.91
CA PHE A 307 40.02 1.42 -18.40
C PHE A 307 40.11 2.24 -17.10
N GLY A 308 39.06 2.29 -16.29
CA GLY A 308 39.06 3.00 -15.01
C GLY A 308 38.91 4.53 -15.13
N VAL A 309 38.51 5.02 -16.30
CA VAL A 309 38.20 6.44 -16.51
C VAL A 309 36.89 6.79 -15.79
N PRO A 310 36.83 7.88 -14.99
CA PRO A 310 35.61 8.29 -14.29
C PRO A 310 34.58 8.90 -15.26
N LEU A 311 33.89 8.04 -16.01
CA LEU A 311 32.95 8.45 -17.05
C LEU A 311 31.48 8.27 -16.64
N PHE A 312 31.16 7.21 -15.91
CA PHE A 312 29.81 6.92 -15.43
C PHE A 312 29.78 7.07 -13.91
N ASP A 313 28.80 7.78 -13.37
CA ASP A 313 28.65 8.14 -11.95
C ASP A 313 27.87 7.11 -11.12
N LYS A 314 27.62 5.91 -11.68
CA LYS A 314 26.79 4.86 -11.07
C LYS A 314 27.57 3.59 -10.70
N ALA A 315 28.88 3.70 -10.44
CA ALA A 315 29.67 2.53 -10.06
C ALA A 315 29.77 2.37 -8.54
N ILE A 316 29.75 1.13 -8.10
CA ILE A 316 29.96 0.73 -6.71
C ILE A 316 31.22 -0.11 -6.65
N VAL A 317 32.12 0.23 -5.73
CA VAL A 317 33.33 -0.54 -5.45
C VAL A 317 33.15 -1.27 -4.12
N PHE A 318 33.46 -2.56 -4.15
CA PHE A 318 33.56 -3.41 -2.96
C PHE A 318 35.04 -3.70 -2.69
N GLU A 319 35.57 -3.11 -1.62
CA GLU A 319 36.89 -3.44 -1.11
C GLU A 319 36.74 -4.34 0.12
N SER A 320 37.33 -5.53 0.07
CA SER A 320 37.55 -6.33 1.27
C SER A 320 38.77 -5.76 1.98
N LEU A 321 38.58 -5.31 3.22
CA LEU A 321 39.68 -4.93 4.11
C LEU A 321 40.46 -6.17 4.59
#